data_AF-X1FZN6-F1
#
_entry.id   AF-X1FZN6-F1
#
_cell.length_a   1.000
_cell.length_b   1.000
_cell.length_c   1.000
_cell.angle_alpha   90.00
_cell.angle_beta   90.00
_cell.angle_gamma   90.00
#
_symmetry.space_group_name_H-M   'P 1'
#
loop_
_entity.id
_entity.type
_entity.pdbx_description
1 polymer ?
#
loop_
_entity_poly.entity_id
_entity_poly.type
_entity_poly.pdbx_seq_one_letter_code
_entity_poly.pdbx_strand_id
1 'polypeptide(L)' 'MEKVALISFGCAKNLVDSEVMLGYLEKAGYTFVTNPGEADIVILNTCGFIEPAKQEAR' A
#
# COMPACT_ATOMS: atom_id res chain seq x y z
N MET A 1 17.18 3.34 -7.24
CA MET A 1 16.12 3.91 -6.40
C MET A 1 14.91 3.05 -6.63
N GLU A 2 14.44 2.34 -5.60
CA GLU A 2 13.42 1.29 -5.76
C GLU A 2 12.02 1.91 -5.90
N LYS A 3 11.24 1.34 -6.83
CA LYS A 3 9.86 1.73 -7.12
C LYS A 3 8.88 0.96 -6.23
N VAL A 4 7.97 1.67 -5.60
CA VAL A 4 6.97 1.11 -4.69
C VAL A 4 5.57 1.35 -5.22
N ALA A 5 4.76 0.29 -5.27
CA ALA A 5 3.31 0.41 -5.46
C ALA A 5 2.58 0.05 -4.17
N LEU A 6 1.52 0.80 -3.86
CA LEU A 6 0.63 0.52 -2.74
C LEU A 6 -0.74 0.11 -3.27
N ILE A 7 -1.21 -1.05 -2.84
CA ILE A 7 -2.57 -1.52 -3.06
C ILE A 7 -3.24 -1.58 -1.69
N SER A 8 -4.37 -0.90 -1.52
CA SER A 8 -5.08 -0.84 -0.24
C SER A 8 -6.50 -1.37 -0.39
N PHE A 9 -6.82 -2.42 0.36
CA PHE A 9 -8.12 -3.08 0.45
C PHE A 9 -8.66 -2.92 1.88
N GLY A 10 -9.28 -1.78 2.18
CA GLY A 10 -9.66 -1.46 3.55
C GLY A 10 -10.61 -0.27 3.68
N CYS A 11 -10.80 0.20 4.92
CA CYS A 11 -11.64 1.35 5.22
C CYS A 11 -10.82 2.66 5.25
N ALA A 12 -11.49 3.80 5.43
CA ALA A 12 -10.85 5.12 5.47
C ALA A 12 -9.70 5.24 6.49
N LYS A 13 -9.69 4.44 7.57
CA LYS A 13 -8.57 4.42 8.53
C LYS A 13 -7.28 3.87 7.92
N ASN A 14 -7.38 2.81 7.11
CA ASN A 14 -6.24 2.22 6.42
C ASN A 14 -5.59 3.20 5.45
N LEU A 15 -6.37 4.13 4.88
CA LEU A 15 -5.85 5.15 3.98
C LEU A 15 -4.92 6.14 4.72
N VAL A 16 -5.32 6.62 5.90
CA VAL A 16 -4.51 7.55 6.70
C VAL A 16 -3.19 6.89 7.12
N ASP A 17 -3.23 5.63 7.58
CA ASP A 17 -2.01 4.89 7.92
C ASP A 17 -1.11 4.69 6.70
N SER A 18 -1.70 4.43 5.54
CA SER A 18 -0.99 4.35 4.27
C SER A 18 -0.31 5.66 3.90
N GLU A 19 -0.96 6.81 4.03
CA GLU A 19 -0.36 8.13 3.73
C GLU A 19 0.85 8.41 4.63
N VAL A 20 0.75 8.10 5.92
CA VAL A 20 1.88 8.23 6.86
C VAL A 20 3.05 7.36 6.43
N MET A 21 2.79 6.09 6.10
CA MET A 21 3.82 5.16 5.60
C MET A 21 4.46 5.65 4.30
N LEU A 22 3.66 6.14 3.34
CA LEU A 22 4.17 6.70 2.09
C LEU A 22 5.08 7.91 2.36
N GLY A 23 4.73 8.78 3.31
CA GLY A 23 5.58 9.91 3.68
C GLY A 23 6.94 9.51 4.26
N TYR A 24 7.02 8.38 4.98
CA TYR A 24 8.31 7.85 5.44
C TYR A 24 9.13 7.24 4.30
N LEU A 25 8.48 6.50 3.40
CA LEU A 25 9.13 5.91 2.23
C LEU A 25 9.66 6.99 1.27
N GLU A 26 8.91 8.08 1.07
CA GLU A 26 9.37 9.23 0.28
C GLU A 26 10.66 9.82 0.87
N LYS A 27 10.69 10.05 2.19
CA LYS A 27 11.87 10.56 2.91
C LYS A 27 13.06 9.62 2.87
N ALA A 28 12.81 8.31 2.76
CA ALA A 28 13.84 7.30 2.58
C ALA A 28 14.33 7.18 1.12
N GLY A 29 13.74 7.95 0.19
CA GLY A 29 14.14 8.01 -1.21
C GLY A 29 13.46 6.99 -2.11
N TYR A 30 12.34 6.38 -1.71
CA TYR A 30 11.59 5.50 -2.62
C TYR A 30 10.79 6.31 -3.66
N THR A 31 10.56 5.71 -4.83
CA THR A 31 9.73 6.32 -5.89
C THR A 31 8.39 5.61 -5.98
N PHE A 32 7.27 6.35 -5.98
CA PHE A 32 5.95 5.72 -6.09
C PHE A 32 5.52 5.53 -7.54
N VAL A 33 4.94 4.37 -7.81
CA VAL A 33 4.29 4.04 -9.08
C VAL A 33 2.86 3.57 -8.83
N THR A 34 1.97 3.91 -9.75
CA THR A 34 0.55 3.52 -9.68
C THR A 34 0.28 2.15 -10.27
N ASN A 35 1.15 1.71 -11.19
CA ASN A 35 1.08 0.38 -11.80
C ASN A 35 1.96 -0.61 -11.00
N PRO A 36 1.38 -1.63 -10.35
CA PRO A 36 2.15 -2.66 -9.64
C PRO A 36 3.13 -3.42 -10.53
N GLY A 37 2.87 -3.52 -11.84
CA GLY A 37 3.77 -4.17 -12.79
C GLY A 37 5.08 -3.41 -13.06
N GLU A 38 5.17 -2.17 -12.59
CA GLU A 38 6.37 -1.33 -12.71
C GLU A 38 7.11 -1.17 -11.38
N ALA A 39 6.60 -1.79 -10.31
CA ALA A 39 7.16 -1.68 -8.97
C ALA A 39 8.20 -2.77 -8.70
N ASP A 40 9.27 -2.39 -8.00
CA ASP A 40 10.23 -3.34 -7.42
C ASP A 40 9.65 -3.95 -6.12
N ILE A 41 8.82 -3.18 -5.42
CA ILE A 41 8.16 -3.57 -4.16
C ILE A 41 6.66 -3.25 -4.25
N VAL A 42 5.81 -4.22 -3.89
CA VAL A 42 4.37 -4.01 -3.76
C VAL A 42 3.96 -4.15 -2.30
N ILE A 43 3.31 -3.10 -1.78
CA ILE A 43 2.74 -3.09 -0.43
C ILE A 43 1.24 -3.34 -0.54
N LEU A 44 0.76 -4.39 0.11
CA LEU A 44 -0.65 -4.72 0.22
C LEU A 44 -1.17 -4.36 1.61
N ASN A 45 -1.96 -3.29 1.71
CA ASN A 45 -2.59 -2.89 2.97
C ASN A 45 -4.04 -3.39 3.01
N THR A 46 -4.32 -4.43 3.80
CA THR A 46 -5.66 -5.01 3.92
C THR A 46 -6.24 -4.86 5.33
N CYS A 47 -7.57 -4.86 5.46
CA CYS A 47 -8.24 -4.89 6.75
C CYS A 47 -8.53 -6.34 7.19
N GLY A 48 -7.93 -6.77 8.31
CA GLY A 48 -8.17 -8.12 8.86
C GLY A 48 -9.56 -8.35 9.48
N PHE A 49 -10.39 -7.31 9.60
CA PHE A 49 -11.68 -7.38 10.30
C PHE A 49 -12.89 -7.46 9.37
N ILE A 50 -12.76 -6.99 8.12
CA ILE A 50 -13.88 -6.92 7.18
C ILE A 50 -13.81 -8.16 6.27
N GLU A 51 -14.87 -8.98 6.28
CA GLU A 51 -14.91 -10.27 5.57
C GLU A 51 -14.57 -10.15 4.06
N PRO A 52 -15.08 -9.13 3.32
CA PRO A 52 -14.61 -8.84 1.96
C PRO A 52 -13.09 -8.65 1.81
N ALA A 53 -12.47 -7.86 2.70
CA ALA A 53 -11.04 -7.57 2.65
C ALA A 53 -10.17 -8.81 2.94
N LYS A 54 -10.69 -9.76 3.73
CA LYS A 54 -10.05 -11.08 3.93
C LYS A 54 -10.08 -11.95 2.68
N GLN A 55 -11.13 -11.85 1.85
CA GLN A 55 -11.23 -12.62 0.61
C GLN A 55 -10.30 -12.06 -0.47
N GLU A 56 -10.17 -10.74 -0.56
CA GLU A 56 -9.27 -10.06 -1.51
C GLU A 56 -7.77 -10.23 -1.18
N ALA A 57 -7.43 -10.56 0.07
CA ALA A 57 -6.05 -10.77 0.51
C ALA A 57 -5.55 -12.22 0.44
N ARG A 58 -6.42 -13.18 0.08
CA ARG A 58 -6.07 -14.60 -0.13
C ARG A 58 -5.81 -14.89 -1.60
#